data_AF-A0A7D8Z4K0-F1
#
_entry.id   AF-A0A7D8Z4K0-F1
#
_cell.length_a   1.000
_cell.length_b   1.000
_cell.length_c   1.000
_cell.angle_alpha   90.00
_cell.angle_beta   90.00
_cell.angle_gamma   90.00
#
_symmetry.space_group_name_H-M   'P 1'
#
loop_
_entity.id
_entity.type
_entity.pdbx_description
1 polymer ?
#
loop_
_entity_poly.entity_id
_entity_poly.type
_entity_poly.pdbx_seq_one_letter_code
_entity_poly.pdbx_strand_id
1 'polypeptide(L)'
;MAAVEALNTEVELISASILPAETLTSTDSGTWPRIVTVANSESQRSLLITVSDTYPIRGAVTIELKGNDVGRDEAVEWSAQIDAFLDEWDEGDGYVVALWTGNPDLPPDTHCTRCSRRTSSLSLRQTGIP
;
A
#
# COMPACT_ATOMS: atom_id res chain seq x y z
N MET A 1 19.45 10.32 0.50
CA MET A 1 18.46 11.26 1.09
C MET A 1 17.09 11.08 0.43
N ALA A 2 17.01 11.06 -0.91
CA ALA A 2 15.74 10.85 -1.64
C ALA A 2 14.92 9.61 -1.21
N ALA A 3 15.56 8.46 -0.98
CA ALA A 3 14.86 7.22 -0.58
C ALA A 3 14.19 7.32 0.81
N VAL A 4 14.82 8.01 1.77
CA VAL A 4 14.27 8.22 3.12
C VAL A 4 13.07 9.16 3.07
N GLU A 5 13.15 10.23 2.29
CA GLU A 5 12.06 11.18 2.11
C GLU A 5 10.87 10.54 1.38
N ALA A 6 11.12 9.78 0.31
CA ALA A 6 10.09 9.05 -0.41
C ALA A 6 9.35 8.06 0.52
N LEU A 7 10.09 7.27 1.30
CA LEU A 7 9.51 6.32 2.24
C LEU A 7 8.78 7.02 3.40
N ASN A 8 9.26 8.17 3.87
CA ASN A 8 8.52 8.98 4.84
C ASN A 8 7.17 9.42 4.29
N THR A 9 7.14 9.94 3.06
CA THR A 9 5.90 10.33 2.40
C THR A 9 4.94 9.15 2.29
N GLU A 10 5.42 7.96 1.94
CA GLU A 10 4.57 6.75 1.94
C GLU A 10 4.01 6.43 3.31
N VAL A 11 4.84 6.43 4.36
CA VAL A 11 4.37 6.20 5.74
C VAL A 11 3.31 7.22 6.15
N GLU A 12 3.47 8.49 5.78
CA GLU A 12 2.46 9.52 6.02
C GLU A 12 1.16 9.24 5.26
N LEU A 13 1.23 8.85 3.98
CA LEU A 13 0.06 8.49 3.18
C LEU A 13 -0.68 7.27 3.76
N ILE A 14 0.06 6.24 4.18
CA ILE A 14 -0.52 5.08 4.85
C ILE A 14 -1.21 5.53 6.15
N SER A 15 -0.54 6.34 6.97
CA SER A 15 -1.09 6.83 8.23
C SER A 15 -2.39 7.64 8.07
N ALA A 16 -2.57 8.31 6.93
CA ALA A 16 -3.79 9.02 6.59
C ALA A 16 -4.91 8.10 6.08
N SER A 17 -4.57 6.89 5.62
CA SER A 17 -5.50 5.91 5.06
C SER A 17 -5.86 4.78 6.03
N ILE A 18 -5.22 4.67 7.20
CA ILE A 18 -5.54 3.62 8.18
C ILE A 18 -6.95 3.78 8.74
N LEU A 19 -7.62 2.65 8.97
CA LEU A 19 -8.92 2.60 9.61
C LEU A 19 -8.82 2.89 11.11
N PRO A 20 -9.92 3.30 11.78
CA PRO A 20 -9.92 3.59 13.22
C PRO A 20 -9.49 2.41 14.11
N ALA A 21 -9.71 1.18 13.65
CA ALA A 21 -9.32 -0.05 14.33
C ALA A 21 -7.85 -0.44 14.08
N GLU A 22 -7.17 0.27 13.20
CA GLU A 22 -5.80 0.00 12.77
C GLU A 22 -4.82 0.97 13.42
N THR A 23 -3.62 0.48 13.69
CA THR A 23 -2.54 1.27 14.27
C THR A 23 -1.29 1.09 13.44
N LEU A 24 -0.73 2.19 12.94
CA LEU A 24 0.53 2.21 12.23
C LEU A 24 1.69 2.47 13.20
N THR A 25 2.72 1.64 13.12
CA THR A 25 4.00 1.83 13.80
C THR A 25 5.12 1.81 12.77
N SER A 26 6.09 2.72 12.86
CA SER A 26 7.27 2.73 11.98
C SER A 26 8.54 2.92 12.78
N THR A 27 9.63 2.27 12.38
CA THR A 27 10.97 2.57 12.89
C THR A 27 11.44 3.95 12.43
N ASP A 28 12.42 4.51 13.16
CA ASP A 28 12.97 5.83 12.89
C ASP A 28 13.42 6.01 11.43
N SER A 29 13.16 7.20 10.86
CA SER A 29 13.39 7.52 9.45
C SER A 29 14.84 7.38 8.97
N GLY A 30 15.82 7.29 9.87
CA GLY A 30 17.23 7.06 9.55
C GLY A 30 17.73 5.62 9.72
N THR A 31 16.87 4.69 10.16
CA THR A 31 17.27 3.31 10.50
C THR A 31 16.84 2.33 9.41
N TRP A 32 17.79 1.50 8.97
CA TRP A 32 17.57 0.44 7.98
C TRP A 32 17.85 -0.95 8.59
N PRO A 33 17.07 -1.99 8.23
CA PRO A 33 15.85 -1.92 7.43
C PRO A 33 14.75 -1.13 8.16
N ARG A 34 13.94 -0.40 7.39
CA ARG A 34 12.80 0.34 7.91
C ARG A 34 11.63 -0.62 8.04
N ILE A 35 11.09 -0.73 9.25
CA ILE A 35 9.99 -1.62 9.55
C ILE A 35 8.75 -0.76 9.74
N VAL A 36 7.72 -1.01 8.95
CA VAL A 36 6.39 -0.42 9.06
C VAL A 36 5.43 -1.54 9.41
N THR A 37 4.65 -1.36 10.48
CA THR A 37 3.66 -2.34 10.94
C THR A 37 2.29 -1.69 10.98
N VAL A 38 1.30 -2.31 10.35
CA VAL A 38 -0.12 -1.93 10.47
C VAL A 38 -0.82 -3.05 11.20
N ALA A 39 -1.23 -2.80 12.44
CA ALA A 39 -1.92 -3.78 13.27
C ALA A 39 -3.40 -3.45 13.36
N ASN A 40 -4.27 -4.42 13.08
CA ASN A 40 -5.72 -4.30 13.22
C ASN A 40 -6.17 -4.97 14.52
N SER A 41 -6.73 -4.17 15.43
CA SER A 41 -7.14 -4.61 16.77
C SER A 41 -8.38 -5.50 16.77
N GLU A 42 -9.26 -5.37 15.77
CA GLU A 42 -10.48 -6.17 15.66
C GLU A 42 -10.19 -7.57 15.11
N SER A 43 -9.36 -7.65 14.06
CA SER A 43 -9.03 -8.90 13.39
C SER A 43 -7.84 -9.64 14.01
N GLN A 44 -7.10 -9.00 14.93
CA GLN A 44 -5.82 -9.50 15.46
C GLN A 44 -4.81 -9.85 14.35
N ARG A 45 -4.93 -9.18 13.21
CA ARG A 45 -4.05 -9.30 12.05
C ARG A 45 -3.10 -8.11 12.02
N SER A 46 -1.86 -8.35 11.62
CA SER A 46 -0.81 -7.35 11.53
C SER A 46 -0.08 -7.52 10.22
N LEU A 47 -0.03 -6.44 9.45
CA LEU A 47 0.82 -6.32 8.28
C LEU A 47 2.20 -5.84 8.72
N LEU A 48 3.25 -6.54 8.29
CA LEU A 48 4.64 -6.17 8.52
C LEU A 48 5.29 -5.89 7.17
N ILE A 49 5.71 -4.64 6.96
CA ILE A 49 6.44 -4.20 5.77
C ILE A 49 7.87 -3.91 6.20
N THR A 50 8.82 -4.62 5.61
CA THR A 50 10.26 -4.41 5.78
C THR A 50 10.82 -3.80 4.52
N VAL A 51 11.42 -2.61 4.64
CA VAL A 51 12.01 -1.88 3.52
C VAL A 51 13.52 -1.77 3.75
N SER A 52 14.31 -2.18 2.76
CA SER A 52 15.77 -2.14 2.77
C SER A 52 16.30 -0.80 2.24
N ASP A 53 17.57 -0.50 2.48
CA ASP A 53 18.20 0.76 2.06
C ASP A 53 18.31 0.94 0.54
N THR A 54 18.08 -0.13 -0.22
CA THR A 54 18.07 -0.15 -1.68
C THR A 54 16.76 0.35 -2.30
N TYR A 55 15.78 0.76 -1.50
CA TYR A 55 14.52 1.37 -1.96
C TYR A 55 14.77 2.54 -2.94
N PRO A 56 14.02 2.67 -4.06
CA PRO A 56 12.75 2.01 -4.39
C PRO A 56 12.87 0.85 -5.39
N ILE A 57 13.75 -0.12 -5.18
CA ILE A 57 13.74 -1.35 -5.98
C ILE A 57 12.75 -2.39 -5.43
N ARG A 58 12.18 -3.24 -6.29
CA ARG A 58 11.28 -4.35 -5.88
C ARG A 58 11.85 -5.19 -4.74
N GLY A 59 13.09 -5.64 -4.91
CA GLY A 59 13.76 -6.49 -3.93
C GLY A 59 14.07 -5.81 -2.58
N ALA A 60 13.83 -4.49 -2.45
CA ALA A 60 14.00 -3.79 -1.19
C ALA A 60 12.78 -3.92 -0.28
N VAL A 61 11.60 -4.25 -0.81
CA VAL A 61 10.34 -4.27 -0.06
C VAL A 61 9.92 -5.72 0.17
N THR A 62 9.68 -6.07 1.43
CA THR A 62 9.11 -7.35 1.84
C THR A 62 7.87 -7.09 2.66
N ILE A 63 6.75 -7.69 2.28
CA ILE A 63 5.46 -7.52 2.96
C ILE A 63 5.04 -8.90 3.49
N GLU A 64 4.73 -8.97 4.78
CA GLU A 64 4.30 -10.17 5.47
C GLU A 64 2.99 -9.91 6.22
N LEU A 65 1.99 -10.77 6.03
CA LEU A 65 0.77 -10.75 6.85
C LEU A 65 0.92 -11.74 8.02
N LYS A 66 0.69 -11.26 9.24
CA LYS A 66 0.70 -12.06 10.47
C LYS A 66 -0.68 -12.01 11.13
N GLY A 67 -1.15 -13.12 11.69
CA GLY A 67 -2.39 -13.15 12.44
C GLY A 67 -2.62 -14.52 13.08
N ASN A 68 -3.30 -14.54 14.23
CA ASN A 68 -3.58 -15.80 14.94
C ASN A 68 -4.60 -16.70 14.22
N ASP A 69 -5.39 -16.11 13.32
CA ASP A 69 -6.44 -16.80 12.56
C ASP A 69 -6.00 -17.19 11.13
N VAL A 70 -4.81 -16.73 10.69
CA VAL A 70 -4.32 -17.03 9.35
C VAL A 70 -3.73 -18.44 9.33
N GLY A 71 -4.46 -19.39 8.77
CA GLY A 71 -3.98 -20.74 8.52
C GLY A 71 -2.76 -20.74 7.57
N ARG A 72 -1.98 -21.83 7.58
CA ARG A 72 -0.79 -21.96 6.70
C ARG A 72 -1.14 -21.77 5.22
N ASP A 73 -2.27 -22.33 4.78
CA ASP A 73 -2.74 -22.22 3.40
C ASP A 73 -3.17 -20.78 3.05
N GLU A 74 -3.91 -20.12 3.95
CA GLU A 74 -4.32 -18.72 3.78
C GLU A 74 -3.10 -17.78 3.76
N ALA A 75 -2.10 -18.03 4.60
CA ALA A 75 -0.85 -17.26 4.56
C ALA A 75 -0.11 -17.41 3.22
N VAL A 76 -0.16 -18.58 2.59
CA VAL A 76 0.45 -18.83 1.27
C VAL A 76 -0.31 -18.08 0.19
N GLU A 77 -1.64 -18.07 0.23
CA GLU A 77 -2.47 -17.30 -0.70
C GLU A 77 -2.20 -15.80 -0.60
N TRP A 78 -2.17 -15.25 0.62
CA TRP A 78 -1.80 -13.86 0.85
C TRP A 78 -0.39 -13.53 0.37
N SER A 79 0.58 -14.43 0.62
CA SER A 79 1.95 -14.23 0.16
C SER A 79 2.05 -14.23 -1.36
N ALA A 80 1.31 -15.11 -2.04
CA ALA A 80 1.26 -15.15 -3.50
C ALA A 80 0.58 -13.89 -4.08
N GLN A 81 -0.46 -13.38 -3.42
CA GLN A 81 -1.14 -12.15 -3.82
C GLN A 81 -0.24 -10.92 -3.64
N ILE A 82 0.51 -10.86 -2.54
CA ILE A 82 1.52 -9.83 -2.29
C ILE A 82 2.59 -9.88 -3.38
N ASP A 83 3.11 -11.07 -3.70
CA ASP A 83 4.18 -11.20 -4.72
C ASP A 83 3.67 -10.82 -6.12
N ALA A 84 2.43 -11.21 -6.48
CA ALA A 84 1.81 -10.79 -7.73
C ALA A 84 1.65 -9.26 -7.83
N PHE A 85 1.18 -8.62 -6.75
CA PHE A 85 1.08 -7.15 -6.71
C PHE A 85 2.46 -6.47 -6.84
N LEU A 86 3.48 -7.02 -6.20
CA LEU A 86 4.86 -6.52 -6.31
C LEU A 86 5.49 -6.81 -7.69
N ASP A 87 5.00 -7.80 -8.44
CA ASP A 87 5.44 -8.11 -9.81
C ASP A 87 4.88 -7.14 -10.83
N GLU A 88 3.64 -6.68 -10.64
CA GLU A 88 3.01 -5.66 -11.49
C GLU A 88 3.55 -4.25 -11.25
N TRP A 89 4.28 -4.04 -10.16
CA TRP A 89 4.88 -2.74 -9.85
C TRP A 89 6.06 -2.41 -10.76
N ASP A 90 5.97 -1.28 -11.47
CA ASP A 90 7.10 -0.66 -12.17
C ASP A 90 7.85 0.33 -11.26
N GLU A 91 9.18 0.19 -11.17
CA GLU A 91 10.04 1.01 -10.29
C GLU A 91 9.98 2.53 -10.60
N GLY A 92 9.34 2.94 -11.71
CA GLY A 92 9.02 4.32 -12.04
C GLY A 92 7.71 4.87 -11.44
N ASP A 93 6.81 4.00 -10.97
CA ASP A 93 5.57 4.37 -10.26
C ASP A 93 5.90 4.63 -8.78
N GLY A 94 6.10 5.91 -8.44
CA GLY A 94 6.79 6.34 -7.21
C GLY A 94 6.14 6.08 -5.84
N TYR A 95 5.12 5.22 -5.67
CA TYR A 95 4.42 4.99 -4.38
C TYR A 95 3.69 3.63 -4.32
N VAL A 96 4.33 2.57 -3.81
CA VAL A 96 3.80 1.19 -3.82
C VAL A 96 3.18 0.77 -2.50
N VAL A 97 3.84 1.13 -1.40
CA VAL A 97 3.49 0.63 -0.06
C VAL A 97 2.15 1.23 0.35
N ALA A 98 1.91 2.49 0.02
CA ALA A 98 0.64 3.17 0.27
C ALA A 98 -0.54 2.58 -0.53
N LEU A 99 -0.29 2.08 -1.75
CA LEU A 99 -1.34 1.50 -2.60
C LEU A 99 -1.86 0.17 -2.06
N TRP A 100 -0.97 -0.66 -1.48
CA TRP A 100 -1.35 -1.97 -0.93
C TRP A 100 -2.16 -1.84 0.37
N THR A 101 -1.74 -0.98 1.29
CA THR A 101 -2.40 -0.83 2.61
C THR A 101 -3.82 -0.29 2.56
N GLY A 102 -4.25 0.32 1.44
CA GLY A 102 -5.59 0.89 1.28
C GLY A 102 -6.69 -0.13 0.91
N ASN A 103 -6.35 -1.39 0.63
CA ASN A 103 -7.33 -2.43 0.27
C ASN A 103 -6.86 -3.85 0.66
N PRO A 104 -6.86 -4.18 1.95
CA PRO A 104 -6.49 -5.53 2.40
C PRO A 104 -7.58 -6.59 2.16
N ASP A 105 -8.74 -6.26 1.56
CA ASP A 105 -9.91 -7.16 1.45
C ASP A 105 -10.38 -7.43 0.01
N LEU A 106 -9.75 -6.85 -1.03
CA LEU A 106 -10.21 -7.02 -2.41
C LEU A 106 -9.49 -8.15 -3.16
N PRO A 107 -10.22 -9.06 -3.82
CA PRO A 107 -9.64 -9.96 -4.82
C PRO A 107 -9.15 -9.15 -6.04
N PRO A 108 -8.07 -9.62 -6.72
CA PRO A 108 -7.40 -8.90 -7.81
C PRO A 108 -8.28 -8.62 -9.03
N ASP A 109 -9.46 -9.22 -9.15
CA ASP A 109 -10.42 -8.89 -10.21
C ASP A 109 -11.06 -7.50 -10.07
N THR A 110 -10.82 -6.79 -8.97
CA THR A 110 -11.21 -5.38 -8.83
C THR A 110 -10.12 -4.47 -9.40
N HIS A 111 -9.63 -4.77 -10.60
CA HIS A 111 -8.94 -3.78 -11.42
C HIS A 111 -9.83 -2.54 -11.46
N CYS A 112 -9.26 -1.46 -10.94
CA CYS A 112 -9.82 -0.14 -10.91
C CYS A 112 -10.26 0.28 -12.32
N THR A 113 -11.51 0.01 -12.68
CA THR A 113 -12.17 0.55 -13.89
C THR A 113 -12.42 2.06 -13.75
N ARG A 114 -12.00 2.67 -12.63
CA ARG A 114 -12.19 4.08 -12.30
C ARG A 114 -10.92 4.94 -12.34
N CYS A 115 -9.79 4.40 -12.80
CA CYS A 115 -8.63 5.23 -13.17
C CYS A 115 -8.66 5.68 -14.64
N SER A 116 -9.72 5.37 -15.40
CA SER A 116 -9.90 5.91 -16.74
C SER A 116 -10.61 7.28 -16.70
N ARG A 117 -9.84 8.32 -17.04
CA ARG A 117 -10.24 9.71 -17.39
C ARG A 117 -10.48 10.69 -16.24
N ARG A 118 -9.42 11.41 -15.87
CA ARG A 118 -9.54 12.84 -15.55
C ARG A 118 -8.48 13.71 -16.24
N THR A 119 -8.26 13.46 -17.52
CA THR A 119 -7.80 14.49 -18.47
C THR A 119 -8.94 14.79 -19.42
N SER A 120 -9.82 15.71 -19.04
CA SER A 120 -10.75 16.36 -19.97
C SER A 120 -11.04 17.76 -19.45
N SER A 121 -10.18 18.69 -19.90
CA SER A 121 -10.56 19.99 -20.43
C SER A 121 -11.87 20.60 -19.89
N LEU A 122 -11.70 21.67 -19.10
CA LEU A 122 -12.67 22.76 -19.00
C LEU A 122 -13.22 23.07 -20.40
N SER A 123 -14.50 22.81 -20.62
CA SER A 123 -15.28 23.50 -21.64
C SER A 123 -16.63 23.83 -21.05
N LEU A 124 -16.79 25.09 -20.67
CA LEU A 124 -18.08 25.75 -20.43
C LEU A 124 -19.07 25.35 -21.53
N ARG A 125 -20.23 24.78 -21.15
CA ARG A 125 -21.50 25.06 -21.82
C ARG A 125 -22.65 25.03 -20.81
N GLN A 126 -23.04 26.24 -20.47
CA GLN A 126 -24.33 26.65 -19.95
C GLN A 126 -25.48 26.05 -20.79
N THR A 127 -26.43 25.37 -20.16
CA THR A 127 -27.74 25.08 -20.77
C THR A 127 -28.84 25.27 -19.74
N GLY A 128 -29.89 25.99 -20.14
CA GLY A 128 -31.10 26.25 -19.38
C GLY A 128 -32.13 26.92 -20.27
N ILE A 129 -32.90 26.10 -20.99
CA ILE A 129 -34.20 26.34 -21.66
C ILE A 129 -35.11 25.24 -21.06
N PRO A 130 -36.39 25.47 -20.72
CA PRO A 130 -37.44 26.19 -21.46
C PRO A 130 -37.75 27.61 -21.01
#